data_AF-M1BUD3-F1
#
_entry.id   AF-M1BUD3-F1
#
_cell.length_a   1.000
_cell.length_b   1.000
_cell.length_c   1.000
_cell.angle_alpha   90.00
_cell.angle_beta   90.00
_cell.angle_gamma   90.00
#
_symmetry.space_group_name_H-M   'P 1'
#
loop_
_entity.id
_entity.type
_entity.pdbx_description
1 polymer ?
#
loop_
_entity_poly.entity_id
_entity_poly.type
_entity_poly.pdbx_seq_one_letter_code
_entity_poly.pdbx_strand_id
1 'polypeptide(L)'
;MEDIAQVAGVNALGVINLIIAASKNATTHKRNCEQLAEHVRLIGNLLEKLKSTDLMKMSATAEPLEGLEEALGKALELVDSCREKSYFYMLAMGWNVVYQFRRVQSEIDRYLKLVPLISIVHEFRMQNVHESLEVVEGDHREYTLDEEDVEAQRAVLKPDRSKKDANVLEKSLSRRYPDLRFHEALEEEKEKLHLELHLSQANNDPKQCRIIEHLIDVTQNVVNVPAEKFLALNTQPYIGTR
;
A
#
# COMPACT_ATOMS: atom_id res chain seq x y z
N MET A 1 -24.39 11.54 14.48
CA MET A 1 -24.96 10.41 13.71
C MET A 1 -23.85 9.39 13.68
N GLU A 2 -23.75 8.62 14.76
CA GLU A 2 -22.73 7.57 14.89
C GLU A 2 -23.15 6.41 14.00
N ASP A 3 -22.27 6.10 13.06
CA ASP A 3 -22.38 5.00 12.13
C ASP A 3 -22.45 3.70 12.92
N ILE A 4 -23.65 3.11 13.00
CA ILE A 4 -23.88 1.81 13.61
C ILE A 4 -23.41 0.76 12.61
N ALA A 5 -22.09 0.70 12.40
CA ALA A 5 -21.45 -0.52 11.93
C ALA A 5 -21.65 -1.55 13.04
N GLN A 6 -22.81 -2.23 13.03
CA GLN A 6 -23.03 -3.41 13.82
C GLN A 6 -21.94 -4.40 13.44
N VAL A 7 -20.93 -4.51 14.29
CA VAL A 7 -19.93 -5.56 14.20
C VAL A 7 -20.69 -6.88 14.25
N ALA A 8 -20.68 -7.65 13.16
CA ALA A 8 -21.39 -8.94 13.05
C ALA A 8 -21.14 -9.88 14.26
N GLY A 9 -20.01 -9.75 14.94
CA GLY A 9 -19.73 -10.47 16.19
C GLY A 9 -20.62 -10.12 17.40
N VAL A 10 -21.25 -8.94 17.46
CA VAL A 10 -22.05 -8.47 18.60
C VAL A 10 -23.44 -9.12 18.63
N ASN A 11 -24.00 -9.50 17.48
CA ASN A 11 -25.34 -10.09 17.42
C ASN A 11 -25.32 -11.60 17.74
N ALA A 12 -24.21 -12.31 17.47
CA ALA A 12 -24.07 -13.74 17.77
C ALA A 12 -24.31 -14.09 19.25
N LEU A 13 -23.80 -13.28 20.19
CA LEU A 13 -24.02 -13.48 21.63
C LEU A 13 -25.50 -13.33 22.02
N GLY A 14 -26.21 -12.39 21.39
CA GLY A 14 -27.66 -12.22 21.55
C GLY A 14 -28.41 -13.47 21.10
N VAL A 15 -28.11 -13.97 19.89
CA VAL A 15 -28.73 -15.18 19.32
C VAL A 15 -28.45 -16.41 20.20
N ILE A 16 -27.24 -16.58 20.72
CA ILE A 16 -26.89 -17.66 21.65
C ILE A 16 -27.80 -17.66 22.89
N ASN A 17 -28.03 -16.50 23.49
CA ASN A 17 -28.90 -16.37 24.64
C ASN A 17 -30.36 -16.73 24.30
N LEU A 18 -30.83 -16.36 23.11
CA LEU A 18 -32.16 -16.75 22.61
C LEU A 18 -32.26 -18.27 22.42
N ILE A 19 -31.25 -18.93 21.84
CA ILE A 19 -31.22 -20.39 21.69
C ILE A 19 -31.31 -21.08 23.06
N ILE A 20 -30.52 -20.63 24.03
CA ILE A 20 -30.52 -21.19 25.38
C ILE A 20 -31.89 -21.00 26.03
N ALA A 21 -32.53 -19.85 25.88
CA ALA A 21 -33.87 -19.60 26.40
C ALA A 21 -34.93 -20.48 25.71
N ALA A 22 -34.93 -20.54 24.38
CA ALA A 22 -35.86 -21.33 23.57
C ALA A 22 -35.77 -22.83 23.88
N SER A 23 -34.55 -23.35 24.08
CA SER A 23 -34.30 -24.78 24.34
C SER A 23 -35.06 -25.31 25.56
N LYS A 24 -35.25 -24.47 26.59
CA LYS A 24 -35.97 -24.82 27.83
C LYS A 24 -37.47 -25.06 27.62
N ASN A 25 -38.02 -24.52 26.53
CA ASN A 25 -39.45 -24.61 26.21
C ASN A 25 -39.76 -25.70 25.17
N ALA A 26 -38.76 -26.49 24.73
CA ALA A 26 -38.94 -27.54 23.76
C ALA A 26 -39.91 -28.62 24.28
N THR A 27 -40.89 -29.01 23.45
CA THR A 27 -41.86 -30.07 23.80
C THR A 27 -41.50 -31.40 23.12
N THR A 28 -40.70 -31.34 22.05
CA THR A 28 -40.12 -32.49 21.34
C THR A 28 -38.60 -32.36 21.26
N HIS A 29 -37.87 -33.46 21.01
CA HIS A 29 -36.41 -33.47 20.87
C HIS A 29 -35.61 -32.76 21.99
N LYS A 30 -36.15 -32.73 23.21
CA LYS A 30 -35.61 -31.98 24.37
C LYS A 30 -34.10 -32.17 24.57
N ARG A 31 -33.63 -33.42 24.55
CA ARG A 31 -32.21 -33.75 24.72
C ARG A 31 -31.32 -33.11 23.65
N ASN A 32 -31.77 -33.05 22.40
CA ASN A 32 -30.99 -32.42 21.33
C ASN A 32 -30.95 -30.90 21.52
N CYS A 33 -32.08 -30.29 21.92
CA CYS A 33 -32.14 -28.86 22.24
C CYS A 33 -31.22 -28.50 23.43
N GLU A 34 -31.23 -29.33 24.48
CA GLU A 34 -30.36 -29.17 25.65
C GLU A 34 -28.88 -29.29 25.27
N GLN A 35 -28.52 -30.32 24.49
CA GLN A 35 -27.15 -30.51 24.02
C GLN A 35 -26.66 -29.34 23.16
N LEU A 36 -27.50 -28.86 22.24
CA LEU A 36 -27.17 -27.70 21.42
C LEU A 36 -27.02 -26.44 22.30
N ALA A 37 -27.90 -26.24 23.28
CA ALA A 37 -27.83 -25.11 24.21
C ALA A 37 -26.56 -25.12 25.07
N GLU A 38 -26.10 -26.30 25.49
CA GLU A 38 -24.80 -26.46 26.15
C GLU A 38 -23.64 -26.11 25.21
N HIS A 39 -23.68 -26.61 23.98
CA HIS A 39 -22.66 -26.34 22.98
C HIS A 39 -22.52 -24.85 22.66
N VAL A 40 -23.63 -24.17 22.34
CA VAL A 40 -23.60 -22.74 22.02
C VAL A 40 -23.24 -21.87 23.23
N ARG A 41 -23.44 -22.36 24.46
CA ARG A 41 -22.95 -21.68 25.67
C ARG A 41 -21.43 -21.69 25.77
N LEU A 42 -20.79 -22.83 25.44
CA LEU A 42 -19.33 -22.91 25.37
C LEU A 42 -18.78 -21.93 24.32
N ILE A 43 -19.47 -21.83 23.18
CA ILE A 43 -19.13 -20.90 22.11
C ILE A 43 -19.31 -19.45 22.59
N GLY A 44 -20.42 -19.12 23.24
CA GLY A 44 -20.66 -17.79 23.79
C GLY A 44 -19.55 -17.36 24.76
N ASN A 45 -19.12 -18.25 25.65
CA ASN A 45 -18.00 -17.99 26.56
C ASN A 45 -16.68 -17.73 25.83
N LEU A 46 -16.44 -18.42 24.71
CA LEU A 46 -15.28 -18.18 23.86
C LEU A 46 -15.39 -16.84 23.14
N LEU A 47 -16.55 -16.51 22.57
CA LEU A 47 -16.79 -15.24 21.89
C LEU A 47 -16.62 -14.04 22.83
N GLU A 48 -17.07 -14.13 24.08
CA GLU A 48 -16.84 -13.08 25.10
C GLU A 48 -15.34 -12.86 25.37
N LYS A 49 -14.55 -13.94 25.46
CA LYS A 49 -13.09 -13.82 25.60
C LYS A 49 -12.47 -13.15 24.36
N LEU A 50 -12.89 -13.56 23.17
CA LEU A 50 -12.38 -13.02 21.91
C LEU A 50 -12.81 -11.56 21.69
N LYS A 51 -13.95 -11.12 22.21
CA LYS A 51 -14.41 -9.72 22.15
C LYS A 51 -13.45 -8.74 22.81
N SER A 52 -12.68 -9.18 23.81
CA SER A 52 -11.63 -8.38 24.45
C SER A 52 -10.36 -8.23 23.60
N THR A 53 -10.27 -8.95 22.48
CA THR A 53 -9.14 -8.89 21.54
C THR A 53 -9.50 -8.10 20.29
N ASP A 54 -8.51 -7.61 19.54
CA ASP A 54 -8.76 -6.93 18.26
C ASP A 54 -9.16 -7.88 17.13
N LEU A 55 -9.18 -9.19 17.41
CA LEU A 55 -9.50 -10.24 16.45
C LEU A 55 -10.89 -10.06 15.84
N MET A 56 -11.89 -9.68 16.64
CA MET A 56 -13.27 -9.44 16.16
C MET A 56 -13.41 -8.19 15.29
N LYS A 57 -12.41 -7.32 15.26
CA LYS A 57 -12.40 -6.08 14.46
C LYS A 57 -11.64 -6.24 13.15
N MET A 58 -10.95 -7.36 12.95
CA MET A 58 -10.15 -7.60 11.75
C MET A 58 -11.09 -7.79 10.55
N SER A 59 -10.83 -7.06 9.48
CA SER A 59 -11.60 -7.20 8.23
C SER A 59 -11.51 -8.63 7.68
N ALA A 60 -10.36 -9.29 7.84
CA ALA A 60 -10.15 -10.66 7.41
C ALA A 60 -11.05 -11.69 8.12
N THR A 61 -11.53 -11.39 9.34
CA THR A 61 -12.43 -12.28 10.09
C THR A 61 -13.90 -11.89 9.97
N ALA A 62 -14.25 -10.84 9.21
CA ALA A 62 -15.63 -10.39 9.09
C ALA A 62 -16.56 -11.47 8.50
N GLU A 63 -16.19 -12.05 7.35
CA GLU A 63 -16.96 -13.11 6.68
C GLU A 63 -17.21 -14.35 7.57
N PRO A 64 -16.22 -14.97 8.22
CA PRO A 64 -16.48 -16.12 9.08
C PRO A 64 -17.30 -15.77 10.33
N LEU A 65 -17.26 -14.52 10.82
CA LEU A 65 -18.11 -14.08 11.93
C LEU A 65 -19.57 -13.89 11.51
N GLU A 66 -19.81 -13.34 10.33
CA GLU A 66 -21.15 -13.27 9.74
C GLU A 66 -21.72 -14.68 9.49
N GLY A 67 -20.91 -15.59 8.92
CA GLY A 67 -21.33 -16.97 8.72
C GLY A 67 -21.64 -17.71 10.02
N LEU A 68 -20.90 -17.41 11.11
CA LEU A 68 -21.20 -17.95 12.44
C LEU A 68 -22.57 -17.46 12.95
N GLU A 69 -22.86 -16.17 12.79
CA GLU A 69 -24.13 -15.57 13.16
C GLU A 69 -25.30 -16.19 12.38
N GLU A 70 -25.15 -16.37 11.07
CA GLU A 70 -26.15 -17.02 10.22
C GLU A 70 -26.41 -18.46 10.67
N ALA A 71 -25.36 -19.23 10.98
CA ALA A 71 -25.48 -20.60 11.46
C ALA A 71 -26.16 -20.69 12.83
N LEU A 72 -25.92 -19.72 13.72
CA LEU A 72 -26.64 -19.56 14.98
C LEU A 72 -28.12 -19.21 14.76
N GLY A 73 -28.44 -18.38 13.76
CA GLY A 73 -29.82 -18.10 13.36
C GLY A 73 -30.57 -19.37 12.95
N LYS A 74 -29.97 -20.18 12.08
CA LYS A 74 -30.53 -21.50 11.68
C LYS A 74 -30.73 -22.44 12.88
N ALA A 75 -29.81 -22.39 13.85
CA ALA A 75 -29.90 -23.18 15.07
C ALA A 75 -31.08 -22.74 15.96
N LEU A 76 -31.34 -21.42 16.08
CA LEU A 76 -32.48 -20.88 16.80
C LEU A 76 -33.80 -21.34 16.18
N GLU A 77 -33.96 -21.18 14.87
CA GLU A 77 -35.16 -21.64 14.14
C GLU A 77 -35.43 -23.14 14.35
N LEU A 78 -34.37 -23.96 14.33
CA LEU A 78 -34.50 -25.40 14.57
C LEU A 78 -34.99 -25.70 16.00
N VAL A 79 -34.47 -24.99 17.01
CA VAL A 79 -34.89 -25.14 18.40
C VAL A 79 -36.34 -24.69 18.60
N ASP A 80 -36.74 -23.55 18.05
CA ASP A 80 -38.12 -23.06 18.14
C ASP A 80 -39.11 -24.04 17.50
N SER A 81 -38.72 -24.66 16.38
CA SER A 81 -39.54 -25.67 15.71
C SER A 81 -39.87 -26.88 16.60
N CYS A 82 -39.02 -27.18 17.60
CA CYS A 82 -39.23 -28.28 18.55
C CYS A 82 -40.33 -27.99 19.59
N ARG A 83 -40.81 -26.75 19.66
CA ARG A 83 -41.96 -26.32 20.46
C ARG A 83 -43.19 -26.05 19.59
N GLU A 84 -43.02 -25.36 18.47
CA GLU A 84 -44.12 -24.79 17.69
C GLU A 84 -44.77 -25.77 16.71
N LYS A 85 -44.01 -26.72 16.15
CA LYS A 85 -44.54 -27.64 15.16
C LYS A 85 -45.40 -28.73 15.79
N SER A 86 -46.29 -29.29 14.98
CA SER A 86 -47.15 -30.42 15.37
C SER A 86 -46.34 -31.57 15.95
N TYR A 87 -46.77 -32.07 17.12
CA TYR A 87 -46.11 -33.16 17.83
C TYR A 87 -45.96 -34.42 16.96
N PHE A 88 -47.03 -34.84 16.26
CA PHE A 88 -46.97 -36.01 15.38
C PHE A 88 -46.04 -35.81 14.18
N TYR A 89 -46.00 -34.59 13.63
CA TYR A 89 -45.06 -34.27 12.56
C TYR A 89 -43.61 -34.38 13.03
N MET A 90 -43.31 -33.84 14.22
CA MET A 90 -41.96 -33.93 14.80
C MET A 90 -41.54 -35.37 15.08
N LEU A 91 -42.46 -36.23 15.55
CA LEU A 91 -42.21 -37.66 15.71
C LEU A 91 -41.90 -38.34 14.37
N ALA A 92 -42.68 -38.08 13.33
CA ALA A 92 -42.48 -38.66 12.00
C ALA A 92 -41.14 -38.21 11.37
N MET A 93 -40.75 -36.96 11.58
CA MET A 93 -39.53 -36.36 11.01
C MET A 93 -38.29 -36.51 11.89
N GLY A 94 -38.34 -37.30 12.96
CA GLY A 94 -37.34 -37.26 14.04
C GLY A 94 -35.88 -37.44 13.58
N TRP A 95 -35.60 -38.36 12.64
CA TRP A 95 -34.25 -38.54 12.09
C TRP A 95 -33.78 -37.35 11.27
N ASN A 96 -34.68 -36.71 10.51
CA ASN A 96 -34.35 -35.50 9.77
C ASN A 96 -34.01 -34.36 10.73
N VAL A 97 -34.78 -34.18 11.81
CA VAL A 97 -34.51 -33.18 12.85
C VAL A 97 -33.15 -33.42 13.50
N VAL A 98 -32.83 -34.66 13.87
CA VAL A 98 -31.50 -35.03 14.40
C VAL A 98 -30.38 -34.71 13.40
N TYR A 99 -30.59 -34.98 12.11
CA TYR A 99 -29.64 -34.60 11.07
C TYR A 99 -29.45 -33.08 11.00
N GLN A 100 -30.53 -32.28 11.10
CA GLN A 100 -30.42 -30.82 11.13
C GLN A 100 -29.60 -30.33 12.32
N PHE A 101 -29.78 -30.89 13.51
CA PHE A 101 -28.97 -30.55 14.70
C PHE A 101 -27.48 -30.78 14.44
N ARG A 102 -27.11 -31.93 13.86
CA ARG A 102 -25.71 -32.22 13.51
C ARG A 102 -25.18 -31.24 12.47
N ARG A 103 -26.00 -30.89 11.47
CA ARG A 103 -25.62 -29.97 10.39
C ARG A 103 -25.35 -28.57 10.92
N VAL A 104 -26.26 -27.99 11.70
CA VAL A 104 -26.07 -26.63 12.25
C VAL A 104 -24.90 -26.59 13.23
N GLN A 105 -24.72 -27.61 14.07
CA GLN A 105 -23.56 -27.68 14.96
C GLN A 105 -22.24 -27.72 14.17
N SER A 106 -22.17 -28.54 13.12
CA SER A 106 -20.97 -28.61 12.27
C SER A 106 -20.70 -27.30 11.53
N GLU A 107 -21.74 -26.58 11.13
CA GLU A 107 -21.61 -25.29 10.44
C GLU A 107 -21.06 -24.21 11.40
N ILE A 108 -21.63 -24.13 12.61
CA ILE A 108 -21.15 -23.29 13.71
C ILE A 108 -19.68 -23.59 14.01
N ASP A 109 -19.33 -24.87 14.21
CA ASP A 109 -17.97 -25.29 14.56
C ASP A 109 -16.95 -24.97 13.45
N ARG A 110 -17.37 -25.04 12.18
CA ARG A 110 -16.52 -24.71 11.04
C ARG A 110 -16.15 -23.23 11.05
N TYR A 111 -17.12 -22.34 11.19
CA TYR A 111 -16.86 -20.90 11.20
C TYR A 111 -16.02 -20.48 12.41
N LEU A 112 -16.32 -21.04 13.59
CA LEU A 112 -15.55 -20.78 14.81
C LEU A 112 -14.06 -21.17 14.67
N LYS A 113 -13.74 -22.23 13.92
CA LYS A 113 -12.35 -22.66 13.67
C LYS A 113 -11.62 -21.77 12.67
N LEU A 114 -12.32 -21.15 11.72
CA LEU A 114 -11.69 -20.29 10.71
C LEU A 114 -11.17 -18.98 11.30
N VAL A 115 -11.91 -18.41 12.25
CA VAL A 115 -11.60 -17.14 12.92
C VAL A 115 -10.15 -17.08 13.47
N PRO A 116 -9.68 -18.00 14.34
CA PRO A 116 -8.30 -17.96 14.84
C PRO A 116 -7.25 -18.27 13.76
N LEU A 117 -7.54 -19.17 12.80
CA LEU A 117 -6.60 -19.52 11.73
C LEU A 117 -6.30 -18.32 10.81
N ILE A 118 -7.33 -17.58 10.42
CA ILE A 118 -7.18 -16.38 9.58
C ILE A 118 -6.37 -15.30 10.31
N SER A 119 -6.60 -15.15 11.62
CA SER A 119 -5.94 -14.15 12.45
C SER A 119 -4.43 -14.40 12.54
N ILE A 120 -4.02 -15.65 12.78
CA ILE A 120 -2.60 -16.04 12.81
C ILE A 120 -1.91 -15.78 11.47
N VAL A 121 -2.57 -16.11 10.35
CA VAL A 121 -2.01 -15.85 9.02
C VAL A 121 -1.88 -14.36 8.74
N HIS A 122 -2.85 -13.56 9.17
CA HIS A 122 -2.80 -12.10 9.02
C HIS A 122 -1.68 -11.47 9.86
N GLU A 123 -1.52 -11.88 11.11
CA GLU A 123 -0.43 -11.44 11.99
C GLU A 123 0.95 -11.72 11.37
N PHE A 124 1.17 -12.93 10.86
CA PHE A 124 2.41 -13.29 10.17
C PHE A 124 2.66 -12.46 8.91
N ARG A 125 1.63 -12.18 8.11
CA ARG A 125 1.76 -11.33 6.91
C ARG A 125 2.12 -9.88 7.28
N MET A 126 1.50 -9.32 8.31
CA MET A 126 1.79 -7.96 8.75
C MET A 126 3.20 -7.83 9.32
N GLN A 127 3.69 -8.85 10.04
CA GLN A 127 5.06 -8.90 10.53
C GLN A 127 6.08 -8.79 9.39
N ASN A 128 5.90 -9.55 8.32
CA ASN A 128 6.81 -9.49 7.15
C ASN A 128 6.80 -8.12 6.46
N VAL A 129 5.63 -7.46 6.39
CA VAL A 129 5.51 -6.10 5.84
C VAL A 129 6.23 -5.11 6.74
N HIS A 130 6.08 -5.23 8.06
CA HIS A 130 6.79 -4.39 9.03
C HIS A 130 8.31 -4.54 8.88
N GLU A 131 8.82 -5.77 8.85
CA GLU A 131 10.24 -6.05 8.63
C GLU A 131 10.74 -5.48 7.28
N SER A 132 9.93 -5.57 6.23
CA SER A 132 10.27 -4.98 4.93
C SER A 132 10.30 -3.44 4.97
N LEU A 133 9.39 -2.82 5.73
CA LEU A 133 9.35 -1.37 5.92
C LEU A 133 10.53 -0.88 6.76
N GLU A 134 10.92 -1.60 7.82
CA GLU A 134 12.11 -1.29 8.61
C GLU A 134 13.38 -1.26 7.75
N VAL A 135 13.50 -2.20 6.79
CA VAL A 135 14.62 -2.21 5.82
C VAL A 135 14.61 -0.97 4.94
N VAL A 136 13.43 -0.51 4.48
CA VAL A 136 13.30 0.69 3.64
C VAL A 136 13.55 1.96 4.44
N GLU A 137 12.99 2.07 5.64
CA GLU A 137 13.20 3.22 6.53
C GLU A 137 14.65 3.33 6.99
N GLY A 138 15.31 2.20 7.23
CA GLY A 138 16.73 2.14 7.54
C GLY A 138 17.65 2.40 6.34
N ASP A 139 17.12 2.50 5.13
CA ASP A 139 17.89 2.83 3.94
C ASP A 139 18.18 4.34 3.87
N HIS A 140 19.23 4.74 4.57
CA HIS A 140 19.77 6.10 4.53
C HIS A 140 20.97 6.21 3.60
N ARG A 141 20.90 5.59 2.42
CA ARG A 141 21.92 5.79 1.37
C ARG A 141 22.01 7.28 1.01
N GLU A 142 23.22 7.82 1.07
CA GLU A 142 23.49 9.21 0.73
C GLU A 142 23.41 9.37 -0.80
N TYR A 143 22.58 10.31 -1.25
CA TYR A 143 22.52 10.70 -2.65
C TYR A 143 23.55 11.82 -2.90
N THR A 144 24.52 11.56 -3.75
CA THR A 144 25.59 12.51 -4.10
C THR A 144 25.65 12.74 -5.61
N LEU A 145 26.18 13.88 -6.02
CA LEU A 145 26.58 14.09 -7.42
C LEU A 145 27.90 13.37 -7.70
N ASP A 146 28.02 12.78 -8.88
CA ASP A 146 29.29 12.25 -9.35
C ASP A 146 30.30 13.40 -9.56
N GLU A 147 31.60 13.11 -9.50
CA GLU A 147 32.65 14.14 -9.60
C GLU A 147 32.53 14.99 -10.88
N GLU A 148 32.13 14.35 -11.98
CA GLU A 148 31.95 14.99 -13.28
C GLU A 148 30.75 15.95 -13.28
N ASP A 149 29.66 15.55 -12.62
CA ASP A 149 28.46 16.38 -12.46
C ASP A 149 28.73 17.56 -11.52
N VAL A 150 29.53 17.37 -10.46
CA VAL A 150 29.98 18.46 -9.59
C VAL A 150 30.81 19.48 -10.37
N GLU A 151 31.71 19.01 -11.24
CA GLU A 151 32.54 19.90 -12.08
C GLU A 151 31.67 20.68 -13.08
N ALA A 152 30.75 20.01 -13.76
CA ALA A 152 29.81 20.65 -14.69
C ALA A 152 28.89 21.64 -13.98
N GLN A 153 28.32 21.28 -12.82
CA GLN A 153 27.47 22.15 -12.01
C GLN A 153 28.21 23.44 -11.61
N ARG A 154 29.46 23.33 -11.16
CA ARG A 154 30.29 24.51 -10.82
C ARG A 154 30.51 25.42 -12.04
N ALA A 155 30.72 24.85 -13.22
CA ALA A 155 30.90 25.60 -14.46
C ALA A 155 29.61 26.32 -14.91
N VAL A 156 28.44 25.67 -14.77
CA VAL A 156 27.13 26.25 -15.13
C VAL A 156 26.70 27.39 -14.20
N LEU A 157 26.87 27.21 -12.87
CA LEU A 157 26.39 28.18 -11.89
C LEU A 157 27.24 29.45 -11.79
N LYS A 158 28.43 29.45 -12.38
CA LYS A 158 29.34 30.59 -12.34
C LYS A 158 28.83 31.74 -13.23
N PRO A 159 28.75 32.98 -12.71
CA PRO A 159 28.36 34.14 -13.52
C PRO A 159 29.38 34.45 -14.64
N ASP A 160 30.67 34.44 -14.29
CA ASP A 160 31.76 34.72 -15.22
C ASP A 160 32.46 33.42 -15.65
N ARG A 161 32.06 32.88 -16.80
CA ARG A 161 32.61 31.63 -17.34
C ARG A 161 33.93 31.86 -18.06
N SER A 162 34.95 31.11 -17.66
CA SER A 162 36.24 31.06 -18.34
C SER A 162 36.20 30.08 -19.52
N LYS A 163 37.23 30.12 -20.36
CA LYS A 163 37.41 29.10 -21.42
C LYS A 163 37.49 27.67 -20.86
N LYS A 164 38.03 27.51 -19.64
CA LYS A 164 38.06 26.20 -18.97
C LYS A 164 36.64 25.73 -18.63
N ASP A 165 35.80 26.64 -18.14
CA ASP A 165 34.41 26.36 -17.79
C ASP A 165 33.62 25.96 -19.04
N ALA A 166 33.81 26.66 -20.17
CA ALA A 166 33.20 26.30 -21.46
C ALA A 166 33.60 24.89 -21.94
N ASN A 167 34.88 24.51 -21.82
CA ASN A 167 35.35 23.18 -22.18
C ASN A 167 34.73 22.07 -21.31
N VAL A 168 34.51 22.34 -20.01
CA VAL A 168 33.83 21.40 -19.10
C VAL A 168 32.39 21.18 -19.55
N LEU A 169 31.68 22.26 -19.91
CA LEU A 169 30.30 22.18 -20.39
C LEU A 169 30.20 21.50 -21.76
N GLU A 170 31.13 21.78 -22.67
CA GLU A 170 31.25 21.08 -23.95
C GLU A 170 31.46 19.58 -23.77
N LYS A 171 32.41 19.20 -22.91
CA LYS A 171 32.64 17.79 -22.58
C LYS A 171 31.41 17.13 -21.96
N SER A 172 30.70 17.82 -21.07
CA SER A 172 29.47 17.33 -20.43
C SER A 172 28.35 17.13 -21.45
N LEU A 173 28.13 18.12 -22.32
CA LEU A 173 27.09 18.06 -23.34
C LEU A 173 27.39 17.03 -24.43
N SER A 174 28.64 16.90 -24.88
CA SER A 174 29.02 15.86 -25.85
C SER A 174 28.82 14.44 -25.33
N ARG A 175 28.90 14.22 -24.01
CA ARG A 175 28.57 12.91 -23.42
C ARG A 175 27.07 12.65 -23.39
N ARG A 176 26.27 13.67 -23.09
CA ARG A 176 24.81 13.56 -23.01
C ARG A 176 24.15 13.49 -24.39
N TYR A 177 24.76 14.15 -25.38
CA TYR A 177 24.34 14.30 -26.77
C TYR A 177 25.46 13.86 -27.72
N PRO A 178 25.76 12.56 -27.82
CA PRO A 178 26.90 12.06 -28.61
C PRO A 178 26.75 12.30 -30.12
N ASP A 179 25.51 12.43 -30.61
CA ASP A 179 25.20 12.57 -32.03
C ASP A 179 24.99 14.03 -32.47
N LEU A 180 25.02 14.98 -31.54
CA LEU A 180 24.80 16.39 -31.83
C LEU A 180 26.09 17.19 -31.75
N ARG A 181 26.19 18.24 -32.56
CA ARG A 181 27.23 19.25 -32.39
C ARG A 181 26.93 20.07 -31.14
N PHE A 182 27.96 20.64 -30.55
CA PHE A 182 27.85 21.39 -29.31
C PHE A 182 26.77 22.49 -29.32
N HIS A 183 26.64 23.25 -30.41
CA HIS A 183 25.60 24.28 -30.54
C HIS A 183 24.19 23.72 -30.69
N GLU A 184 24.03 22.56 -31.34
CA GLU A 184 22.73 21.88 -31.48
C GLU A 184 22.27 21.34 -30.12
N ALA A 185 23.21 20.78 -29.33
CA ALA A 185 22.95 20.35 -27.96
C ALA A 185 22.57 21.52 -27.03
N LEU A 186 23.17 22.70 -27.20
CA LEU A 186 22.83 23.91 -26.44
C LEU A 186 21.41 24.43 -26.74
N GLU A 187 20.98 24.39 -28.02
CA GLU A 187 19.61 24.76 -28.37
C GLU A 187 18.60 23.73 -27.82
N GLU A 188 18.92 22.43 -27.84
CA GLU A 188 18.05 21.41 -27.24
C GLU A 188 17.92 21.58 -25.72
N GLU A 189 19.02 21.89 -25.01
CA GLU A 189 18.98 22.22 -23.59
C GLU A 189 18.17 23.48 -23.31
N LYS A 190 18.29 24.50 -24.16
CA LYS A 190 17.53 25.74 -24.03
C LYS A 190 16.02 25.52 -24.19
N GLU A 191 15.61 24.68 -25.13
CA GLU A 191 14.19 24.30 -25.28
C GLU A 191 13.65 23.59 -24.04
N LYS A 192 14.43 22.65 -23.46
CA LYS A 192 14.08 21.98 -22.19
C LYS A 192 13.95 22.98 -21.05
N LEU A 193 14.93 23.87 -20.89
CA LEU A 193 14.92 24.90 -19.85
C LEU A 193 13.70 25.83 -19.95
N HIS A 194 13.21 26.14 -21.14
CA HIS A 194 11.96 26.88 -21.31
C HIS A 194 10.73 26.10 -20.81
N LEU A 195 10.71 24.78 -21.00
CA LEU A 195 9.66 23.92 -20.43
C LEU A 195 9.77 23.87 -18.89
N GLU A 196 10.97 23.70 -18.33
CA GLU A 196 11.16 23.73 -16.87
C GLU A 196 10.80 25.08 -16.26
N LEU A 197 11.07 26.20 -16.96
CA LEU A 197 10.68 27.54 -16.53
C LEU A 197 9.17 27.68 -16.45
N HIS A 198 8.45 27.23 -17.49
CA HIS A 198 6.99 27.27 -17.51
C HIS A 198 6.39 26.42 -16.37
N LEU A 199 6.94 25.23 -16.11
CA LEU A 199 6.52 24.39 -14.97
C LEU A 199 6.80 25.05 -13.61
N SER A 200 7.97 25.67 -13.45
CA SER A 200 8.34 26.37 -12.20
C SER A 200 7.47 27.60 -11.94
N GLN A 201 7.07 28.32 -13.00
CA GLN A 201 6.12 29.43 -12.94
C GLN A 201 4.73 28.94 -12.51
N ALA A 202 4.25 27.84 -13.09
CA ALA A 202 2.97 27.23 -12.71
C ALA A 202 2.95 26.77 -11.24
N ASN A 203 4.08 26.30 -10.73
CA ASN A 203 4.25 25.88 -9.33
C ASN A 203 4.54 27.03 -8.36
N ASN A 204 4.58 28.29 -8.82
CA ASN A 204 4.92 29.47 -8.03
C ASN A 204 6.27 29.36 -7.29
N ASP A 205 7.31 28.81 -7.93
CA ASP A 205 8.67 28.77 -7.37
C ASP A 205 9.56 29.87 -8.00
N PRO A 206 9.58 31.10 -7.42
CA PRO A 206 10.35 32.21 -7.98
C PRO A 206 11.87 32.00 -7.85
N LYS A 207 12.34 31.12 -6.97
CA LYS A 207 13.78 30.84 -6.84
C LYS A 207 14.23 29.96 -7.99
N GLN A 208 13.48 28.90 -8.30
CA GLN A 208 13.77 28.04 -9.44
C GLN A 208 13.67 28.80 -10.76
N CYS A 209 12.68 29.68 -10.91
CA CYS A 209 12.57 30.52 -12.12
C CYS A 209 13.86 31.33 -12.38
N ARG A 210 14.42 32.00 -11.35
CA ARG A 210 15.67 32.77 -11.50
C ARG A 210 16.87 31.91 -11.86
N ILE A 211 16.95 30.70 -11.29
CA ILE A 211 18.01 29.74 -11.63
C ILE A 211 17.87 29.37 -13.10
N ILE A 212 16.68 28.97 -13.54
CA ILE A 212 16.42 28.53 -14.92
C ILE A 212 16.64 29.67 -15.92
N GLU A 213 16.24 30.89 -15.61
CA GLU A 213 16.54 32.08 -16.42
C GLU A 213 18.05 32.31 -16.58
N HIS A 214 18.82 32.14 -15.51
CA HIS A 214 20.29 32.14 -15.59
C HIS A 214 20.81 30.99 -16.45
N LEU A 215 20.24 29.78 -16.35
CA LEU A 215 20.63 28.65 -17.21
C LEU A 215 20.34 28.92 -18.70
N ILE A 216 19.23 29.60 -19.02
CA ILE A 216 18.91 30.01 -20.40
C ILE A 216 19.92 31.06 -20.90
N ASP A 217 20.38 31.97 -20.03
CA ASP A 217 21.48 32.88 -20.37
C ASP A 217 22.79 32.11 -20.59
N VAL A 218 23.06 31.08 -19.78
CA VAL A 218 24.22 30.20 -19.94
C VAL A 218 24.23 29.61 -21.35
N THR A 219 23.14 28.99 -21.80
CA THR A 219 23.10 28.35 -23.13
C THR A 219 23.37 29.31 -24.28
N GLN A 220 23.02 30.59 -24.13
CA GLN A 220 23.25 31.63 -25.13
C GLN A 220 24.70 32.18 -25.12
N ASN A 221 25.37 32.17 -23.97
CA ASN A 221 26.63 32.89 -23.77
C ASN A 221 27.86 32.02 -23.53
N VAL A 222 27.73 30.68 -23.42
CA VAL A 222 28.86 29.75 -23.20
C VAL A 222 29.95 29.85 -24.27
N VAL A 223 29.62 30.32 -25.49
CA VAL A 223 30.53 30.39 -26.64
C VAL A 223 31.28 31.74 -26.76
N ASN A 224 30.90 32.77 -25.99
CA ASN A 224 31.40 34.15 -26.19
C ASN A 224 32.57 34.54 -25.25
N VAL A 225 33.71 33.86 -25.35
CA VAL A 225 35.01 34.42 -24.87
C VAL A 225 35.71 35.11 -26.04
N PRO A 226 36.07 36.41 -25.97
CA PRO A 226 36.66 37.13 -27.10
C PRO A 226 38.00 36.50 -27.51
N ALA A 227 38.13 36.16 -28.79
CA ALA A 227 39.41 35.77 -29.38
C ALA A 227 40.32 36.99 -29.51
N GLU A 228 41.08 37.33 -28.46
CA GLU A 228 42.15 38.31 -28.57
C GLU A 228 43.43 37.68 -29.13
N LYS A 229 43.66 38.03 -30.40
CA LYS A 229 44.95 38.32 -31.07
C LYS A 229 46.10 37.33 -30.87
N PHE A 230 46.43 36.62 -31.95
CA PHE A 230 47.83 36.59 -32.38
C PHE A 230 47.95 37.16 -33.79
N LEU A 231 48.59 38.32 -33.83
CA LEU A 231 49.14 38.97 -35.00
C LEU A 231 50.02 37.98 -35.78
N ALA A 232 49.91 38.06 -37.10
CA ALA A 232 50.78 37.39 -38.05
C ALA A 232 52.26 37.62 -37.72
N LEU A 233 52.99 36.55 -37.48
CA LEU A 233 54.43 36.46 -37.76
C LEU A 233 54.69 35.09 -38.39
N ASN A 234 54.79 35.12 -39.72
CA ASN A 234 55.27 34.03 -40.56
C ASN A 234 56.62 33.53 -40.04
N THR A 235 56.75 32.23 -39.78
CA THR A 235 58.01 31.51 -39.99
C THR A 235 57.75 30.02 -40.25
N GLN A 236 58.16 29.57 -41.43
CA GLN A 236 58.60 28.21 -41.74
C GLN A 236 59.68 28.34 -42.84
N PRO A 237 60.58 27.36 -43.05
CA PRO A 237 61.14 26.39 -42.11
C PRO A 237 62.69 26.32 -42.21
N TYR A 238 63.38 25.89 -41.15
CA TYR A 238 64.75 25.36 -41.28
C TYR A 238 64.67 23.85 -41.53
N ILE A 239 65.00 23.43 -42.75
CA ILE A 239 65.43 22.06 -43.08
C ILE A 239 66.94 22.13 -43.33
N GLY A 240 67.66 21.20 -42.69
CA GLY A 240 69.10 21.20 -42.54
C GLY A 240 69.93 21.03 -43.81
N THR A 241 71.15 21.53 -43.71
CA THR A 241 72.30 21.24 -44.55
C THR A 241 72.79 19.81 -44.36
N ARG A 242 73.33 19.23 -45.45
CA ARG A 242 74.18 18.04 -45.48
C ARG A 242 75.45 18.23 -44.63
#